data_AF-A0A1M3EN67-F1
#
_entry.id   AF-A0A1M3EN67-F1
#
_cell.length_a   1.000
_cell.length_b   1.000
_cell.length_c   1.000
_cell.angle_alpha   90.00
_cell.angle_beta   90.00
_cell.angle_gamma   90.00
#
_symmetry.space_group_name_H-M   'P 1'
#
loop_
_entity.id
_entity.type
_entity.pdbx_description
1 polymer ?
#
loop_
_entity_poly.entity_id
_entity_poly.type
_entity_poly.pdbx_seq_one_letter_code
_entity_poly.pdbx_strand_id
1 'polypeptide(L)'
;MTRRPRFRLIAALTVLVLGLLGVAEASASKIPLSSVGAVWHSATFSRPCAGPVLVTPMGNPNGAGKYSQAAVTGLSGSCSTGYLELRDNYGTTLISGTGTISGGVFSVSTSSGQYTPPSTANARIFVSGNTWPIKATWMPSIYGGCVVVVAATGATTTKPCSITSLTAVSNGDGAGRGYRTDHMYLVLSAPTMVTDGTEKAYLVLNLGAASGLPNNWQWGNAGVTTGNLTPYPGDRCSALPMLQAYAPGWAANGAQVYFDALENRTGASGLVCS
;
A
#
# COMPACT_ATOMS: atom_id res chain seq x y z
N MET A 1 -40.69 42.83 -62.08
CA MET A 1 -40.70 41.69 -61.14
C MET A 1 -39.72 41.95 -60.00
N THR A 2 -40.27 42.26 -58.83
CA THR A 2 -39.62 42.70 -57.59
C THR A 2 -39.07 41.49 -56.80
N ARG A 3 -37.75 41.25 -56.85
CA ARG A 3 -37.07 40.26 -55.99
C ARG A 3 -36.48 40.91 -54.72
N ARG A 4 -37.39 40.99 -53.73
CA ARG A 4 -37.29 40.88 -52.26
C ARG A 4 -35.92 41.07 -51.55
N PRO A 5 -35.83 41.97 -50.54
CA PRO A 5 -34.64 42.26 -49.72
C PRO A 5 -34.35 41.25 -48.59
N ARG A 6 -34.85 40.00 -48.68
CA ARG A 6 -34.81 39.04 -47.56
C ARG A 6 -33.48 38.33 -47.36
N PHE A 7 -32.59 38.33 -48.36
CA PHE A 7 -31.27 37.70 -48.26
C PHE A 7 -30.29 38.47 -47.37
N ARG A 8 -30.42 39.80 -47.29
CA ARG A 8 -29.50 40.63 -46.50
C ARG A 8 -29.74 40.50 -45.00
N LEU A 9 -30.99 40.27 -44.59
CA LEU A 9 -31.34 40.09 -43.17
C LEU A 9 -30.83 38.75 -42.64
N ILE A 10 -30.91 37.68 -43.44
CA ILE A 10 -30.44 36.34 -43.04
C ILE A 10 -28.91 36.34 -42.90
N ALA A 11 -28.18 36.93 -43.85
CA ALA A 11 -26.73 37.00 -43.77
C ALA A 11 -26.24 37.82 -42.55
N ALA A 12 -26.91 38.93 -42.23
CA ALA A 12 -26.59 39.73 -41.05
C ALA A 12 -26.85 38.97 -39.74
N LEU A 13 -27.92 38.18 -39.67
CA LEU A 13 -28.23 37.37 -38.50
C LEU A 13 -27.20 36.23 -38.29
N THR A 14 -26.76 35.58 -39.37
CA THR A 14 -25.77 34.49 -39.28
C THR A 14 -24.41 34.99 -38.80
N VAL A 15 -23.98 36.17 -39.25
CA VAL A 15 -22.72 36.79 -38.78
C VAL A 15 -22.83 37.20 -37.30
N LEU A 16 -23.99 37.68 -36.86
CA LEU A 16 -24.21 38.03 -35.45
C LEU A 16 -24.18 36.78 -34.53
N VAL A 17 -24.77 35.66 -34.97
CA VAL A 17 -24.76 34.40 -34.22
C VAL A 17 -23.37 33.77 -34.17
N LEU A 18 -22.59 33.83 -35.27
CA LEU A 18 -21.19 33.41 -35.29
C LEU A 18 -20.29 34.29 -34.42
N GLY A 19 -20.55 35.60 -34.34
CA GLY A 19 -19.84 36.52 -33.45
C GLY A 19 -20.13 36.27 -31.97
N LEU A 20 -21.36 35.89 -31.62
CA LEU A 20 -21.75 35.58 -30.23
C LEU A 20 -21.21 34.22 -29.74
N LEU A 21 -20.98 33.26 -30.64
CA LEU A 21 -20.40 31.95 -30.30
C LEU A 21 -18.86 31.96 -30.26
N GLY A 22 -18.21 32.99 -30.81
CA GLY A 22 -16.74 33.08 -30.92
C GLY A 22 -16.00 33.69 -29.73
N VAL A 23 -16.69 34.21 -28.70
CA VAL A 23 -16.07 34.87 -27.54
C VAL A 23 -15.99 34.02 -26.27
N ALA A 24 -16.33 32.73 -26.35
CA ALA A 24 -15.96 31.77 -25.31
C ALA A 24 -14.55 31.22 -25.58
N GLU A 25 -13.57 32.11 -25.80
CA GLU A 25 -12.20 31.74 -25.44
C GLU A 25 -12.24 31.53 -23.94
N ALA A 26 -12.20 30.26 -23.53
CA ALA A 26 -11.88 29.84 -22.19
C ALA A 26 -10.50 30.43 -21.88
N SER A 27 -10.51 31.69 -21.43
CA SER A 27 -9.40 32.31 -20.77
C SER A 27 -9.22 31.47 -19.52
N ALA A 28 -8.34 30.47 -19.61
CA ALA A 28 -7.52 30.01 -18.50
C ALA A 28 -6.63 31.19 -18.10
N SER A 29 -7.31 32.26 -17.66
CA SER A 29 -6.75 33.47 -17.11
C SER A 29 -6.09 33.01 -15.84
N LYS A 30 -4.76 32.92 -15.92
CA LYS A 30 -3.86 33.21 -14.82
C LYS A 30 -4.42 32.66 -13.52
N ILE A 31 -4.29 31.35 -13.29
CA ILE A 31 -4.04 30.94 -11.91
C ILE A 31 -2.78 31.72 -11.56
N PRO A 32 -2.83 32.73 -10.67
CA PRO A 32 -1.60 33.26 -10.15
C PRO A 32 -0.98 32.06 -9.45
N LEU A 33 0.06 31.50 -10.06
CA LEU A 33 1.17 31.02 -9.26
C LEU A 33 1.61 32.27 -8.51
N SER A 34 0.95 32.55 -7.38
CA SER A 34 1.65 33.13 -6.27
C SER A 34 2.79 32.15 -6.08
N SER A 35 3.93 32.48 -6.67
CA SER A 35 5.18 31.90 -6.27
C SER A 35 5.15 32.13 -4.77
N VAL A 36 4.85 31.09 -4.01
CA VAL A 36 5.30 30.99 -2.63
C VAL A 36 6.77 31.31 -2.78
N GLY A 37 7.14 32.55 -2.44
CA GLY A 37 8.41 33.12 -2.86
C GLY A 37 9.44 32.07 -2.54
N ALA A 38 10.24 31.67 -3.53
CA ALA A 38 11.33 30.75 -3.27
C ALA A 38 12.07 31.36 -2.08
N VAL A 39 11.93 30.73 -0.91
CA VAL A 39 12.57 31.26 0.28
C VAL A 39 14.03 30.95 0.03
N TRP A 40 14.75 31.94 -0.48
CA TRP A 40 16.18 31.90 -0.71
C TRP A 40 16.82 31.85 0.68
N HIS A 41 16.88 30.65 1.25
CA HIS A 41 17.61 30.43 2.48
C HIS A 41 19.09 30.65 2.20
N SER A 42 19.75 31.42 3.06
CA SER A 42 21.20 31.56 3.01
C SER A 42 21.86 30.18 3.10
N ALA A 43 23.03 30.02 2.49
CA ALA A 43 23.76 28.75 2.40
C ALA A 43 24.14 28.11 3.76
N THR A 44 23.85 28.77 4.88
CA THR A 44 24.09 28.34 6.26
C THR A 44 22.85 27.78 6.97
N PHE A 45 21.71 27.63 6.29
CA PHE A 45 20.52 27.07 6.92
C PHE A 45 20.64 25.53 7.07
N SER A 46 20.97 25.09 8.28
CA SER A 46 20.94 23.66 8.62
C SER A 46 19.48 23.18 8.71
N ARG A 47 19.14 22.15 7.95
CA ARG A 47 17.80 21.53 8.03
C ARG A 47 17.68 20.82 9.37
N PRO A 48 16.62 21.08 10.17
CA PRO A 48 16.44 20.39 11.44
C PRO A 48 16.20 18.89 11.23
N CYS A 49 15.75 18.48 10.05
CA CYS A 49 15.68 17.08 9.65
C CYS A 49 16.12 16.84 8.22
N ALA A 50 16.66 15.65 7.99
CA ALA A 50 17.02 15.15 6.67
C ALA A 50 16.49 13.73 6.44
N GLY A 51 16.46 13.35 5.15
CA GLY A 51 16.11 12.01 4.65
C GLY A 51 17.21 11.47 3.73
N PRO A 52 17.03 10.29 3.10
CA PRO A 52 15.75 9.83 2.57
C PRO A 52 14.83 9.17 3.61
N VAL A 53 13.53 9.44 3.52
CA VAL A 53 12.53 8.78 4.38
C VAL A 53 11.69 7.79 3.59
N LEU A 54 11.33 6.70 4.26
CA LEU A 54 10.48 5.64 3.73
C LEU A 54 9.10 5.71 4.39
N VAL A 55 8.06 5.72 3.58
CA VAL A 55 6.67 5.68 4.03
C VAL A 55 6.07 4.33 3.67
N THR A 56 5.52 3.64 4.66
CA THR A 56 4.94 2.30 4.51
C THR A 56 3.56 2.24 5.17
N PRO A 57 2.63 1.41 4.67
CA PRO A 57 1.43 1.07 5.43
C PRO A 57 1.80 0.46 6.79
N MET A 58 1.04 0.79 7.83
CA MET A 58 1.26 0.35 9.20
C MET A 58 -0.05 -0.15 9.83
N GLY A 59 0.08 -1.05 10.80
CA GLY A 59 -1.02 -1.70 11.50
C GLY A 59 -1.48 -2.98 10.80
N ASN A 60 -2.42 -3.68 11.42
CA ASN A 60 -2.97 -4.92 10.87
C ASN A 60 -3.85 -4.55 9.68
N PRO A 61 -3.54 -4.99 8.45
CA PRO A 61 -4.52 -4.88 7.40
C PRO A 61 -5.74 -5.74 7.74
N ASN A 62 -6.93 -5.27 7.37
CA ASN A 62 -8.13 -6.09 7.47
C ASN A 62 -8.12 -7.23 6.43
N GLY A 63 -9.15 -8.08 6.43
CA GLY A 63 -9.30 -9.16 5.43
C GLY A 63 -9.38 -8.70 3.96
N ALA A 64 -9.49 -7.39 3.71
CA ALA A 64 -9.47 -6.77 2.38
C ALA A 64 -8.15 -6.02 2.08
N GLY A 65 -7.10 -6.18 2.90
CA GLY A 65 -5.80 -5.54 2.68
C GLY A 65 -5.78 -4.03 2.97
N LYS A 66 -6.75 -3.50 3.72
CA LYS A 66 -6.81 -2.06 4.08
C LYS A 66 -6.15 -1.80 5.43
N TYR A 67 -5.41 -0.70 5.51
CA TYR A 67 -4.63 -0.30 6.69
C TYR A 67 -5.27 0.92 7.36
N SER A 68 -5.01 1.11 8.65
CA SER A 68 -5.49 2.28 9.40
C SER A 68 -4.39 3.31 9.68
N GLN A 69 -3.13 2.98 9.43
CA GLN A 69 -1.99 3.82 9.74
C GLN A 69 -0.93 3.76 8.63
N ALA A 70 -0.03 4.73 8.61
CA ALA A 70 1.23 4.64 7.90
C ALA A 70 2.39 5.06 8.81
N ALA A 71 3.54 4.41 8.63
CA ALA A 71 4.79 4.74 9.30
C ALA A 71 5.68 5.55 8.37
N VAL A 72 6.38 6.53 8.93
CA VAL A 72 7.50 7.24 8.31
C VAL A 72 8.76 6.88 9.07
N THR A 73 9.78 6.39 8.37
CA THR A 73 11.05 5.94 8.94
C THR A 73 12.24 6.55 8.20
N GLY A 74 13.43 6.50 8.80
CA GLY A 74 14.67 7.03 8.20
C GLY A 74 14.87 8.53 8.39
N LEU A 75 14.13 9.15 9.32
CA LEU A 75 14.38 10.54 9.68
C LEU A 75 15.67 10.64 10.50
N SER A 76 16.46 11.66 10.20
CA SER A 76 17.63 12.06 10.99
C SER A 76 17.52 13.54 11.35
N GLY A 77 18.16 13.95 12.45
CA GLY A 77 18.15 15.33 12.93
C GLY A 77 17.39 15.51 14.25
N SER A 78 16.84 16.70 14.46
CA SER A 78 16.28 17.18 15.74
C SER A 78 14.80 17.58 15.69
N CYS A 79 14.06 17.26 14.61
CA CYS A 79 12.61 17.55 14.61
C CYS A 79 11.88 16.67 15.62
N SER A 80 10.87 17.27 16.24
CA SER A 80 10.01 16.63 17.23
C SER A 80 8.63 16.29 16.67
N THR A 81 8.22 16.94 15.58
CA THR A 81 6.88 16.78 15.00
C THR A 81 6.99 16.47 13.51
N GLY A 82 6.34 15.40 13.08
CA GLY A 82 6.21 14.99 11.69
C GLY A 82 4.79 15.25 11.17
N TYR A 83 4.67 15.52 9.88
CA TYR A 83 3.42 15.52 9.13
C TYR A 83 3.55 14.57 7.94
N LEU A 84 2.52 13.76 7.71
CA LEU A 84 2.40 12.90 6.55
C LEU A 84 1.08 13.19 5.84
N GLU A 85 1.16 13.27 4.53
CA GLU A 85 0.00 13.22 3.65
C GLU A 85 0.25 12.23 2.52
N LEU A 86 -0.66 11.26 2.39
CA LEU A 86 -0.68 10.26 1.33
C LEU A 86 -1.96 10.42 0.53
N ARG A 87 -1.80 10.61 -0.78
CA ARG A 87 -2.91 10.65 -1.75
C ARG A 87 -2.75 9.57 -2.81
N ASP A 88 -3.87 9.21 -3.44
CA ASP A 88 -3.87 8.41 -4.66
C ASP A 88 -3.55 9.27 -5.90
N ASN A 89 -3.59 8.65 -7.09
CA ASN A 89 -3.30 9.32 -8.35
C ASN A 89 -4.41 10.30 -8.78
N TYR A 90 -5.59 10.23 -8.16
CA TYR A 90 -6.72 11.13 -8.40
C TYR A 90 -6.72 12.32 -7.45
N GLY A 91 -5.78 12.37 -6.49
CA GLY A 91 -5.69 13.42 -5.48
C GLY A 91 -6.57 13.16 -4.25
N THR A 92 -7.21 11.99 -4.15
CA THR A 92 -7.97 11.58 -2.96
C THR A 92 -7.00 11.41 -1.80
N THR A 93 -7.27 12.07 -0.68
CA THR A 93 -6.46 11.90 0.54
C THR A 93 -6.80 10.58 1.20
N LEU A 94 -5.80 9.71 1.34
CA LEU A 94 -5.90 8.41 1.99
C LEU A 94 -5.52 8.50 3.47
N ILE A 95 -4.46 9.27 3.76
CA ILE A 95 -3.98 9.60 5.11
C ILE A 95 -3.54 11.06 5.12
N SER A 96 -3.89 11.80 6.16
CA SER A 96 -3.30 13.10 6.47
C SER A 96 -3.28 13.29 7.99
N GLY A 97 -2.16 13.75 8.53
CA GLY A 97 -2.05 14.02 9.96
C GLY A 97 -0.62 14.24 10.44
N THR A 98 -0.51 14.47 11.75
CA THR A 98 0.76 14.72 12.44
C THR A 98 1.08 13.60 13.43
N GLY A 99 2.35 13.46 13.76
CA GLY A 99 2.84 12.53 14.78
C GLY A 99 4.11 13.04 15.45
N THR A 100 4.38 12.58 16.67
CA THR A 100 5.64 12.87 17.36
C THR A 100 6.77 12.03 16.76
N ILE A 101 7.88 12.67 16.44
CA ILE A 101 9.09 11.99 15.95
C ILE A 101 9.87 11.47 17.16
N SER A 102 10.09 10.17 17.20
CA SER A 102 10.94 9.50 18.20
C SER A 102 11.84 8.49 17.51
N GLY A 103 13.15 8.53 17.78
CA GLY A 103 14.12 7.61 17.18
C GLY A 103 14.16 7.64 15.65
N GLY A 104 13.83 8.76 15.02
CA GLY A 104 13.79 8.87 13.55
C GLY A 104 12.53 8.28 12.89
N VAL A 105 11.48 8.06 13.67
CA VAL A 105 10.22 7.44 13.24
C VAL A 105 9.02 8.24 13.75
N PHE A 106 7.94 8.30 12.97
CA PHE A 106 6.60 8.65 13.45
C PHE A 106 5.54 7.90 12.65
N SER A 107 4.31 7.85 13.17
CA SER A 107 3.17 7.24 12.49
C SER A 107 1.99 8.20 12.43
N VAL A 108 1.13 8.04 11.41
CA VAL A 108 -0.11 8.80 11.27
C VAL A 108 -1.26 7.83 11.03
N SER A 109 -2.34 8.01 11.79
CA SER A 109 -3.60 7.27 11.62
C SER A 109 -4.50 7.99 10.62
N THR A 110 -5.23 7.24 9.79
CA THR A 110 -6.26 7.84 8.94
C THR A 110 -7.51 8.19 9.73
N SER A 111 -8.13 9.33 9.42
CA SER A 111 -9.41 9.75 9.99
C SER A 111 -10.61 9.04 9.36
N SER A 112 -10.45 8.47 8.16
CA SER A 112 -11.50 7.71 7.44
C SER A 112 -11.59 6.24 7.88
N GLY A 113 -10.85 5.85 8.91
CA GLY A 113 -10.82 4.50 9.48
C GLY A 113 -9.81 3.58 8.79
N GLN A 114 -9.94 3.35 7.49
CA GLN A 114 -9.04 2.47 6.72
C GLN A 114 -8.84 2.93 5.28
N TYR A 115 -7.66 2.68 4.71
CA TYR A 115 -7.32 2.97 3.32
C TYR A 115 -6.69 1.76 2.62
N THR A 116 -6.91 1.66 1.31
CA THR A 116 -6.18 0.71 0.46
C THR A 116 -4.85 1.34 0.06
N PRO A 117 -3.69 0.71 0.32
CA PRO A 117 -2.40 1.21 -0.14
C PRO A 117 -2.40 1.45 -1.65
N PRO A 118 -2.06 2.66 -2.13
CA PRO A 118 -1.87 2.87 -3.55
C PRO A 118 -0.64 2.08 -4.01
N SER A 119 -0.56 1.73 -5.29
CA SER A 119 0.69 1.23 -5.86
C SER A 119 1.77 2.31 -5.84
N THR A 120 3.05 1.92 -5.96
CA THR A 120 4.18 2.88 -6.03
C THR A 120 3.97 3.95 -7.10
N ALA A 121 3.44 3.58 -8.28
CA ALA A 121 3.18 4.52 -9.38
C ALA A 121 2.02 5.50 -9.08
N ASN A 122 1.04 5.04 -8.30
CA ASN A 122 -0.18 5.80 -8.01
C ASN A 122 -0.12 6.58 -6.70
N ALA A 123 0.95 6.46 -5.92
CA ALA A 123 1.09 7.19 -4.67
C ALA A 123 1.59 8.62 -4.90
N ARG A 124 1.03 9.56 -4.13
CA ARG A 124 1.53 10.93 -4.00
C ARG A 124 1.76 11.19 -2.51
N ILE A 125 3.01 11.45 -2.14
CA ILE A 125 3.41 11.58 -0.73
C ILE A 125 4.01 12.95 -0.48
N PHE A 126 3.60 13.54 0.62
CA PHE A 126 4.26 14.67 1.23
C PHE A 126 4.60 14.34 2.68
N VAL A 127 5.86 14.54 3.06
CA VAL A 127 6.34 14.42 4.43
C VAL A 127 7.02 15.71 4.83
N SER A 128 6.75 16.19 6.04
CA SER A 128 7.54 17.26 6.65
C SER A 128 7.91 16.98 8.10
N GLY A 129 9.02 17.56 8.56
CA GLY A 129 9.45 17.55 9.96
C GLY A 129 9.63 18.98 10.46
N ASN A 130 8.95 19.38 11.53
CA ASN A 130 8.88 20.78 12.00
C ASN A 130 8.63 21.75 10.84
N THR A 131 7.65 21.46 9.97
CA THR A 131 7.29 22.19 8.73
C THR A 131 8.28 22.12 7.56
N TRP A 132 9.45 21.50 7.73
CA TRP A 132 10.42 21.34 6.66
C TRP A 132 10.07 20.15 5.76
N PRO A 133 9.91 20.33 4.44
CA PRO A 133 9.62 19.23 3.53
C PRO A 133 10.82 18.28 3.41
N ILE A 134 10.54 16.98 3.47
CA ILE A 134 11.53 15.90 3.42
C ILE A 134 11.21 14.99 2.25
N LYS A 135 12.24 14.65 1.46
CA LYS A 135 12.08 13.72 0.33
C LYS A 135 11.68 12.35 0.86
N ALA A 136 10.53 11.87 0.41
CA ALA A 136 9.92 10.62 0.85
C ALA A 136 9.70 9.65 -0.33
N THR A 137 9.75 8.36 -0.03
CA THR A 137 9.42 7.29 -0.97
C THR A 137 8.29 6.44 -0.43
N TRP A 138 7.30 6.15 -1.27
CA TRP A 138 6.25 5.19 -0.95
C TRP A 138 6.76 3.77 -1.17
N MET A 139 6.58 2.91 -0.18
CA MET A 139 6.81 1.48 -0.35
C MET A 139 5.59 0.73 0.20
N PRO A 140 4.58 0.47 -0.63
CA PRO A 140 3.48 -0.37 -0.21
C PRO A 140 4.03 -1.78 0.02
N SER A 141 3.67 -2.43 1.12
CA SER A 141 3.95 -3.86 1.24
C SER A 141 3.07 -4.61 0.25
N ILE A 142 3.65 -5.01 -0.88
CA ILE A 142 2.95 -5.80 -1.89
C ILE A 142 2.60 -7.19 -1.36
N TYR A 143 3.39 -7.70 -0.41
CA TYR A 143 3.25 -9.02 0.20
C TYR A 143 2.23 -9.07 1.35
N GLY A 144 1.68 -7.92 1.77
CA GLY A 144 0.68 -7.83 2.82
C GLY A 144 1.21 -7.30 4.17
N GLY A 145 0.53 -7.57 5.28
CA GLY A 145 0.84 -6.99 6.59
C GLY A 145 1.52 -7.95 7.56
N CYS A 146 2.30 -7.40 8.50
CA CYS A 146 2.83 -8.13 9.63
C CYS A 146 2.74 -7.30 10.91
N VAL A 147 2.40 -7.94 12.02
CA VAL A 147 2.53 -7.38 13.38
C VAL A 147 2.96 -8.45 14.37
N VAL A 148 3.68 -8.02 15.40
CA VAL A 148 4.04 -8.90 16.51
C VAL A 148 2.90 -8.92 17.52
N VAL A 149 2.47 -10.11 17.92
CA VAL A 149 1.44 -10.32 18.94
C VAL A 149 1.97 -11.19 20.08
N VAL A 150 1.41 -11.00 21.27
CA VAL A 150 1.64 -11.89 22.42
C VAL A 150 0.95 -13.24 22.15
N ALA A 151 1.69 -14.34 22.20
CA ALA A 151 1.22 -15.66 21.79
C ALA A 151 0.01 -16.15 22.60
N ALA A 152 0.02 -15.87 23.91
CA ALA A 152 -1.02 -16.32 24.84
C ALA A 152 -2.34 -15.55 24.73
N THR A 153 -2.29 -14.24 24.42
CA THR A 153 -3.48 -13.36 24.46
C THR A 153 -3.92 -12.86 23.08
N GLY A 154 -3.04 -12.96 22.07
CA GLY A 154 -3.26 -12.35 20.75
C GLY A 154 -3.16 -10.83 20.74
N ALA A 155 -2.81 -10.19 21.86
CA ALA A 155 -2.68 -8.74 21.94
C ALA A 155 -1.55 -8.25 21.02
N THR A 156 -1.83 -7.20 20.23
CA THR A 156 -0.84 -6.57 19.36
C THR A 156 0.18 -5.80 20.17
N THR A 157 1.43 -5.82 19.70
CA THR A 157 2.53 -5.02 20.25
C THR A 157 2.88 -3.88 19.29
N THR A 158 3.65 -2.90 19.75
CA THR A 158 4.17 -1.81 18.92
C THR A 158 5.50 -2.15 18.24
N LYS A 159 5.95 -3.41 18.33
CA LYS A 159 7.24 -3.84 17.78
C LYS A 159 7.20 -3.84 16.25
N PRO A 160 8.28 -3.40 15.58
CA PRO A 160 8.35 -3.43 14.13
C PRO A 160 8.20 -4.85 13.60
N CYS A 161 7.38 -5.03 12.56
CA CYS A 161 7.38 -6.22 11.72
C CYS A 161 7.13 -5.86 10.26
N SER A 162 7.82 -6.50 9.33
CA SER A 162 7.59 -6.37 7.90
C SER A 162 7.84 -7.70 7.17
N ILE A 163 7.17 -7.88 6.04
CA ILE A 163 7.42 -9.00 5.12
C ILE A 163 8.40 -8.50 4.06
N THR A 164 9.57 -9.13 3.97
CA THR A 164 10.65 -8.70 3.07
C THR A 164 10.66 -9.47 1.75
N SER A 165 10.16 -10.71 1.73
CA SER A 165 9.99 -11.46 0.50
C SER A 165 8.86 -12.48 0.59
N LEU A 166 8.19 -12.71 -0.53
CA LEU A 166 7.29 -13.84 -0.73
C LEU A 166 7.55 -14.43 -2.11
N THR A 167 8.07 -15.65 -2.14
CA THR A 167 8.52 -16.31 -3.37
C THR A 167 7.92 -17.70 -3.45
N ALA A 168 7.39 -18.08 -4.60
CA ALA A 168 7.05 -19.45 -4.93
C ALA A 168 8.21 -20.09 -5.69
N VAL A 169 8.59 -21.29 -5.29
CA VAL A 169 9.50 -22.15 -6.04
C VAL A 169 8.70 -23.35 -6.49
N SER A 170 8.59 -23.51 -7.81
CA SER A 170 7.93 -24.66 -8.38
C SER A 170 8.89 -25.84 -8.34
N ASN A 171 8.64 -26.81 -7.46
CA ASN A 171 9.46 -28.00 -7.35
C ASN A 171 9.03 -29.14 -8.27
N GLY A 172 8.00 -28.95 -9.12
CA GLY A 172 7.51 -30.03 -9.97
C GLY A 172 6.87 -31.20 -9.20
N ASP A 173 6.66 -31.03 -7.90
CA ASP A 173 6.17 -32.05 -6.99
C ASP A 173 4.65 -32.18 -7.13
N GLY A 174 4.21 -33.20 -7.87
CA GLY A 174 2.85 -33.73 -7.75
C GLY A 174 1.78 -33.05 -8.60
N ALA A 175 1.99 -32.90 -9.91
CA ALA A 175 0.91 -32.71 -10.88
C ALA A 175 0.06 -33.99 -11.03
N GLY A 176 -0.54 -34.49 -9.94
CA GLY A 176 -1.68 -35.39 -10.06
C GLY A 176 -2.75 -34.70 -10.92
N ARG A 177 -3.40 -35.42 -11.84
CA ARG A 177 -4.42 -34.83 -12.71
C ARG A 177 -5.45 -34.08 -11.84
N GLY A 178 -5.45 -32.76 -11.94
CA GLY A 178 -6.39 -31.90 -11.22
C GLY A 178 -5.82 -30.94 -10.19
N TYR A 179 -4.54 -31.06 -9.82
CA TYR A 179 -3.92 -30.18 -8.81
C TYR A 179 -2.57 -29.61 -9.26
N ARG A 180 -2.21 -28.44 -8.72
CA ARG A 180 -0.84 -27.91 -8.72
C ARG A 180 -0.44 -27.57 -7.30
N THR A 181 0.80 -27.86 -6.95
CA THR A 181 1.40 -27.47 -5.67
C THR A 181 2.63 -26.64 -5.97
N ASP A 182 2.81 -25.53 -5.25
CA ASP A 182 4.02 -24.73 -5.27
C ASP A 182 4.51 -24.49 -3.83
N HIS A 183 5.83 -24.49 -3.67
CA HIS A 183 6.47 -24.27 -2.37
C HIS A 183 6.65 -22.77 -2.15
N MET A 184 5.99 -22.25 -1.13
CA MET A 184 6.03 -20.84 -0.78
C MET A 184 7.09 -20.61 0.29
N TYR A 185 7.90 -19.59 0.07
CA TYR A 185 8.90 -19.11 1.02
C TYR A 185 8.61 -17.66 1.35
N LEU A 186 8.46 -17.40 2.64
CA LEU A 186 8.27 -16.10 3.23
C LEU A 186 9.54 -15.72 4.00
N VAL A 187 9.96 -14.47 3.89
CA VAL A 187 10.94 -13.89 4.82
C VAL A 187 10.31 -12.67 5.46
N LEU A 188 10.44 -12.56 6.78
CA LEU A 188 9.98 -11.41 7.55
C LEU A 188 11.13 -10.82 8.39
N SER A 189 10.98 -9.57 8.77
CA SER A 189 11.88 -8.84 9.66
C SER A 189 11.08 -8.28 10.83
N ALA A 190 11.40 -8.77 12.03
CA ALA A 190 10.82 -8.35 13.31
C ALA A 190 11.91 -8.31 14.39
N PRO A 191 12.88 -7.37 14.29
CA PRO A 191 14.17 -7.44 15.00
C PRO A 191 14.09 -7.36 16.54
N THR A 192 12.92 -7.01 17.09
CA THR A 192 12.68 -6.90 18.54
C THR A 192 11.66 -7.91 19.06
N MET A 193 11.18 -8.82 18.21
CA MET A 193 10.29 -9.90 18.61
C MET A 193 11.05 -10.91 19.47
N VAL A 194 10.46 -11.31 20.59
CA VAL A 194 11.02 -12.34 21.47
C VAL A 194 10.82 -13.71 20.82
N THR A 195 11.88 -14.51 20.75
CA THR A 195 11.91 -15.77 20.00
C THR A 195 11.67 -17.02 20.87
N ASP A 196 11.40 -16.83 22.17
CA ASP A 196 11.19 -17.90 23.16
C ASP A 196 9.78 -18.53 23.13
N GLY A 197 8.95 -18.14 22.15
CA GLY A 197 7.57 -18.59 21.99
C GLY A 197 6.53 -17.71 22.72
N THR A 198 6.93 -16.69 23.48
CA THR A 198 6.00 -15.74 24.09
C THR A 198 5.38 -14.78 23.08
N GLU A 199 6.03 -14.58 21.93
CA GLU A 199 5.55 -13.74 20.84
C GLU A 199 5.53 -14.51 19.51
N LYS A 200 4.62 -14.09 18.62
CA LYS A 200 4.49 -14.60 17.26
C LYS A 200 4.16 -13.46 16.30
N ALA A 201 4.48 -13.62 15.03
CA ALA A 201 4.14 -12.64 14.01
C ALA A 201 2.78 -13.00 13.41
N TYR A 202 1.75 -12.17 13.61
CA TYR A 202 0.51 -12.25 12.84
C TYR A 202 0.72 -11.63 11.47
N LEU A 203 0.38 -12.41 10.45
CA LEU A 203 0.60 -12.11 9.05
C LEU A 203 -0.73 -12.05 8.33
N VAL A 204 -0.82 -11.09 7.41
CA VAL A 204 -1.85 -11.05 6.39
C VAL A 204 -1.13 -11.02 5.06
N LEU A 205 -0.91 -12.19 4.47
CA LEU A 205 -0.11 -12.35 3.25
C LEU A 205 -0.99 -12.14 2.01
N ASN A 206 -0.50 -11.38 1.04
CA ASN A 206 -1.06 -11.33 -0.30
C ASN A 206 -0.31 -12.33 -1.18
N LEU A 207 -0.82 -13.55 -1.27
CA LEU A 207 -0.18 -14.62 -2.05
C LEU A 207 -0.16 -14.32 -3.55
N GLY A 208 -1.08 -13.50 -4.05
CA GLY A 208 -1.09 -13.05 -5.44
C GLY A 208 0.08 -12.15 -5.81
N ALA A 209 0.79 -11.60 -4.82
CA ALA A 209 2.03 -10.84 -5.03
C ALA A 209 3.30 -11.69 -4.95
N ALA A 210 3.18 -13.01 -4.72
CA ALA A 210 4.33 -13.89 -4.68
C ALA A 210 4.98 -13.99 -6.07
N SER A 211 6.28 -13.76 -6.15
CA SER A 211 7.02 -13.98 -7.39
C SER A 211 7.20 -15.48 -7.64
N GLY A 212 7.15 -15.92 -8.89
CA GLY A 212 7.37 -17.33 -9.26
C GLY A 212 6.08 -18.15 -9.38
N LEU A 213 4.94 -17.66 -8.87
CA LEU A 213 3.65 -18.28 -9.16
C LEU A 213 3.28 -18.08 -10.64
N PRO A 214 2.73 -19.11 -11.31
CA PRO A 214 2.19 -18.94 -12.66
C PRO A 214 1.10 -17.88 -12.71
N ASN A 215 1.12 -17.03 -13.74
CA ASN A 215 0.10 -15.98 -13.95
C ASN A 215 -1.33 -16.52 -14.11
N ASN A 216 -1.49 -17.82 -14.33
CA ASN A 216 -2.79 -18.50 -14.46
C ASN A 216 -3.17 -19.32 -13.22
N TRP A 217 -2.62 -18.97 -12.05
CA TRP A 217 -3.03 -19.54 -10.76
C TRP A 217 -4.44 -19.08 -10.38
N GLN A 218 -5.28 -20.02 -9.95
CA GLN A 218 -6.68 -19.83 -9.62
C GLN A 218 -6.92 -19.89 -8.11
N TRP A 219 -6.93 -18.71 -7.47
CA TRP A 219 -7.11 -18.59 -6.01
C TRP A 219 -8.46 -19.06 -5.50
N GLY A 220 -9.53 -18.92 -6.29
CA GLY A 220 -10.88 -19.36 -5.89
C GLY A 220 -11.00 -20.88 -5.66
N ASN A 221 -10.06 -21.66 -6.17
CA ASN A 221 -9.94 -23.09 -5.91
C ASN A 221 -8.59 -23.43 -5.25
N ALA A 222 -7.97 -22.48 -4.55
CA ALA A 222 -6.70 -22.70 -3.89
C ALA A 222 -6.83 -22.90 -2.38
N GLY A 223 -5.79 -23.47 -1.77
CA GLY A 223 -5.62 -23.63 -0.32
C GLY A 223 -4.15 -23.49 0.08
N VAL A 224 -3.90 -23.48 1.38
CA VAL A 224 -2.55 -23.48 1.95
C VAL A 224 -2.41 -24.69 2.87
N THR A 225 -1.49 -25.60 2.57
CA THR A 225 -1.23 -26.78 3.40
C THR A 225 0.16 -26.70 4.01
N THR A 226 0.35 -27.44 5.12
CA THR A 226 1.68 -27.83 5.63
C THR A 226 2.65 -26.67 5.89
N GLY A 227 3.83 -26.99 6.44
CA GLY A 227 4.91 -26.01 6.65
C GLY A 227 4.94 -25.39 8.05
N ASN A 228 5.51 -24.19 8.11
CA ASN A 228 5.91 -23.51 9.34
C ASN A 228 4.89 -22.45 9.82
N LEU A 229 3.89 -22.12 9.01
CA LEU A 229 2.83 -21.21 9.39
C LEU A 229 1.75 -21.94 10.19
N THR A 230 1.19 -21.27 11.19
CA THR A 230 -0.01 -21.74 11.90
C THR A 230 -1.22 -20.91 11.48
N PRO A 231 -2.36 -21.51 11.13
CA PRO A 231 -3.55 -20.78 10.71
C PRO A 231 -4.04 -19.79 11.76
N TYR A 232 -4.51 -18.62 11.33
CA TYR A 232 -5.20 -17.70 12.23
C TYR A 232 -6.59 -18.26 12.59
N PRO A 233 -7.02 -18.28 13.87
CA PRO A 233 -8.33 -18.78 14.25
C PRO A 233 -9.47 -18.11 13.49
N GLY A 234 -10.24 -18.92 12.75
CA GLY A 234 -11.36 -18.46 11.94
C GLY A 234 -11.01 -18.00 10.52
N ASP A 235 -9.74 -18.09 10.12
CA ASP A 235 -9.35 -17.87 8.72
C ASP A 235 -9.92 -18.98 7.82
N ARG A 236 -10.23 -18.62 6.58
CA ARG A 236 -10.84 -19.52 5.59
C ARG A 236 -10.13 -19.37 4.27
N CYS A 237 -9.86 -20.48 3.57
CA CYS A 237 -9.20 -20.41 2.26
C CYS A 237 -10.04 -19.67 1.19
N SER A 238 -11.33 -19.44 1.44
CA SER A 238 -12.16 -18.56 0.59
C SER A 238 -11.70 -17.09 0.59
N ALA A 239 -10.81 -16.69 1.52
CA ALA A 239 -10.22 -15.36 1.56
C ALA A 239 -8.98 -15.22 0.65
N LEU A 240 -8.50 -16.31 0.03
CA LEU A 240 -7.38 -16.26 -0.90
C LEU A 240 -7.67 -15.32 -2.09
N PRO A 241 -6.67 -14.56 -2.60
CA PRO A 241 -5.23 -14.68 -2.34
C PRO A 241 -4.75 -14.10 -1.00
N MET A 242 -5.62 -13.55 -0.15
CA MET A 242 -5.25 -13.07 1.16
C MET A 242 -5.26 -14.21 2.18
N LEU A 243 -4.12 -14.48 2.81
CA LEU A 243 -3.95 -15.51 3.83
C LEU A 243 -3.68 -14.86 5.19
N GLN A 244 -4.37 -15.29 6.25
CA GLN A 244 -4.09 -14.87 7.62
C GLN A 244 -3.45 -16.01 8.41
N ALA A 245 -2.25 -15.79 8.93
CA ALA A 245 -1.50 -16.84 9.62
C ALA A 245 -0.61 -16.26 10.72
N TYR A 246 -0.08 -17.13 11.58
CA TYR A 246 1.02 -16.79 12.46
C TYR A 246 2.31 -17.44 11.98
N ALA A 247 3.38 -16.64 11.93
CA ALA A 247 4.73 -17.15 11.85
C ALA A 247 5.35 -17.30 13.24
N PRO A 248 6.17 -18.35 13.45
CA PRO A 248 6.81 -18.63 14.72
C PRO A 248 7.89 -17.60 15.08
N GLY A 249 8.23 -17.49 16.37
CA GLY A 249 9.20 -16.52 16.88
C GLY A 249 10.56 -16.57 16.16
N TRP A 250 11.05 -17.76 15.78
CA TRP A 250 12.34 -17.90 15.09
C TRP A 250 12.37 -17.23 13.70
N ALA A 251 11.21 -16.95 13.10
CA ALA A 251 11.12 -16.25 11.82
C ALA A 251 11.54 -14.77 11.90
N ALA A 252 11.61 -14.19 13.10
CA ALA A 252 11.85 -12.78 13.36
C ALA A 252 13.03 -12.16 12.59
N ASN A 253 14.11 -12.92 12.39
CA ASN A 253 15.40 -12.38 11.98
C ASN A 253 15.78 -12.77 10.55
N GLY A 254 14.80 -12.77 9.64
CA GLY A 254 15.03 -13.05 8.23
C GLY A 254 15.19 -14.54 7.89
N ALA A 255 14.81 -15.44 8.79
CA ALA A 255 14.74 -16.86 8.49
C ALA A 255 13.60 -17.13 7.50
N GLN A 256 13.83 -18.07 6.57
CA GLN A 256 12.81 -18.48 5.61
C GLN A 256 11.75 -19.33 6.30
N VAL A 257 10.49 -18.90 6.16
CA VAL A 257 9.30 -19.61 6.59
C VAL A 257 8.70 -20.30 5.37
N TYR A 258 8.56 -21.62 5.45
CA TYR A 258 8.02 -22.44 4.36
C TYR A 258 6.54 -22.77 4.58
N PHE A 259 5.77 -22.83 3.50
CA PHE A 259 4.40 -23.37 3.46
C PHE A 259 4.05 -23.77 2.02
N ASP A 260 3.02 -24.59 1.81
CA ASP A 260 2.60 -24.99 0.47
C ASP A 260 1.36 -24.22 0.01
N ALA A 261 1.36 -23.77 -1.24
CA ALA A 261 0.16 -23.30 -1.91
C ALA A 261 -0.34 -24.40 -2.86
N LEU A 262 -1.62 -24.74 -2.77
CA LEU A 262 -2.26 -25.75 -3.61
C LEU A 262 -3.36 -25.10 -4.44
N GLU A 263 -3.43 -25.45 -5.71
CA GLU A 263 -4.49 -25.05 -6.64
C GLU A 263 -5.24 -26.29 -7.13
N ASN A 264 -6.56 -26.27 -7.04
CA ASN A 264 -7.44 -27.36 -7.42
C ASN A 264 -8.23 -27.01 -8.69
N ARG A 265 -7.87 -27.61 -9.82
CA ARG A 265 -8.34 -27.18 -11.15
C ARG A 265 -9.55 -27.97 -11.68
N THR A 266 -9.88 -29.12 -11.12
CA THR A 266 -10.85 -30.06 -11.73
C THR A 266 -12.16 -30.21 -10.96
N GLY A 267 -12.57 -29.21 -10.18
CA GLY A 267 -13.80 -29.27 -9.39
C GLY A 267 -13.76 -30.36 -8.31
N ALA A 268 -12.56 -30.84 -7.96
CA ALA A 268 -12.42 -31.71 -6.81
C ALA A 268 -12.64 -30.88 -5.55
N SER A 269 -13.16 -31.47 -4.48
CA SER A 269 -13.21 -30.82 -3.17
C SER A 269 -11.81 -30.84 -2.57
N GLY A 270 -11.16 -29.68 -2.51
CA GLY A 270 -9.89 -29.52 -1.82
C GLY A 270 -9.92 -28.18 -1.11
N LEU A 271 -10.39 -28.19 0.13
CA LEU A 271 -9.99 -27.16 1.08
C LEU A 271 -8.89 -27.78 1.92
N VAL A 272 -7.71 -27.19 1.89
CA VAL A 272 -6.84 -27.28 3.05
C VAL A 272 -6.51 -25.87 3.49
N CYS A 273 -7.17 -25.53 4.58
CA CYS A 273 -6.65 -24.76 5.69
C CYS A 273 -7.02 -25.67 6.88
N SER A 274 -6.04 -26.16 7.62
CA SER A 274 -6.27 -27.02 8.80
C SER A 274 -6.89 -26.24 9.95
#